data_AF-A0A970C0V4-F1
#
_entry.id   AF-A0A970C0V4-F1
#
_cell.length_a   1.000
_cell.length_b   1.000
_cell.length_c   1.000
_cell.angle_alpha   90.00
_cell.angle_beta   90.00
_cell.angle_gamma   90.00
#
_symmetry.space_group_name_H-M   'P 1'
#
loop_
_entity.id
_entity.type
_entity.pdbx_description
1 polymer ?
#
loop_
_entity_poly.entity_id
_entity_poly.type
_entity_poly.pdbx_seq_one_letter_code
_entity_poly.pdbx_strand_id
1 'polypeptide(L)'
;VNVVRSIMLEAAAAGQVDPIRLSFTGALRAILAFSPLLATSPPWKLPAIYEAMLHVIATSVVPHRPGRQEPRAVRREWKHYPRLKTTRAAWRRQWAA
;
A
#
# COMPACT_ATOMS: atom_id res chain seq x y z
N VAL A 1 8.24 -14.65 -2.53
CA VAL A 1 7.89 -13.66 -1.49
C VAL A 1 8.55 -12.33 -1.85
N ASN A 2 7.85 -11.20 -1.73
CA ASN A 2 8.40 -9.87 -2.02
C ASN A 2 8.87 -9.23 -0.71
N VAL A 3 10.17 -8.94 -0.58
CA VAL A 3 10.80 -8.41 0.64
C VAL A 3 10.17 -7.10 1.09
N VAL A 4 9.88 -6.18 0.16
CA VAL A 4 9.25 -4.89 0.50
C VAL A 4 7.90 -5.12 1.16
N ARG A 5 7.11 -6.10 0.69
CA ARG A 5 5.81 -6.41 1.30
C ARG A 5 5.93 -7.06 2.67
N SER A 6 6.94 -7.89 2.91
CA SER A 6 7.19 -8.43 4.25
C SER A 6 7.51 -7.32 5.25
N ILE A 7 8.41 -6.39 4.89
CA ILE A 7 8.77 -5.24 5.73
C ILE A 7 7.55 -4.32 5.95
N MET A 8 6.71 -4.13 4.93
CA MET A 8 5.45 -3.39 5.10
C MET A 8 4.50 -4.06 6.11
N LEU A 9 4.42 -5.40 6.16
CA LEU A 9 3.60 -6.09 7.16
C LEU A 9 4.15 -5.89 8.57
N GLU A 10 5.48 -5.92 8.74
CA GLU A 10 6.12 -5.61 10.02
C GLU A 10 5.87 -4.15 10.44
N ALA A 11 6.01 -3.21 9.51
CA ALA A 11 5.73 -1.80 9.76
C ALA A 11 4.25 -1.55 10.12
N ALA A 12 3.32 -2.23 9.44
CA ALA A 12 1.90 -2.18 9.74
C ALA A 12 1.60 -2.67 11.17
N ALA A 13 2.21 -3.80 11.57
CA ALA A 13 2.07 -4.34 12.91
C ALA A 13 2.67 -3.40 13.97
N ALA A 14 3.86 -2.85 13.73
CA ALA A 14 4.54 -1.93 14.64
C ALA A 14 3.79 -0.60 14.80
N GLY A 15 3.22 -0.07 13.71
CA GLY A 15 2.50 1.20 13.69
C GLY A 15 1.00 1.11 13.94
N GLN A 16 0.44 -0.09 14.11
CA GLN A 16 -1.02 -0.34 14.19
C GLN A 16 -1.80 0.28 13.01
N VAL A 17 -1.25 0.16 11.80
CA VAL A 17 -1.85 0.69 10.56
C VAL A 17 -2.34 -0.46 9.70
N ASP A 18 -3.46 -0.27 8.99
CA ASP A 18 -3.92 -1.23 7.98
C ASP A 18 -2.83 -1.43 6.90
N PRO A 19 -2.32 -2.67 6.71
CA PRO A 19 -1.24 -2.94 5.75
C PRO A 19 -1.61 -2.61 4.30
N ILE A 20 -2.90 -2.61 3.95
CA ILE A 20 -3.38 -2.25 2.60
C ILE A 20 -3.25 -0.74 2.36
N ARG A 21 -3.24 0.05 3.43
CA ARG A 21 -3.15 1.51 3.37
C ARG A 21 -1.70 2.00 3.28
N LEU A 22 -0.71 1.15 3.53
CA LEU A 22 0.70 1.55 3.40
C LEU A 22 1.10 1.76 1.93
N SER A 23 1.84 2.84 1.68
CA SER A 23 2.37 3.16 0.36
C SER A 23 3.55 2.25 0.02
N PHE A 24 3.41 1.42 -1.03
CA PHE A 24 4.52 0.60 -1.52
C PHE A 24 5.73 1.45 -1.95
N THR A 25 5.49 2.57 -2.66
CA THR A 25 6.58 3.45 -3.09
C THR A 25 7.19 4.22 -1.93
N GLY A 26 6.39 4.55 -0.91
CA GLY A 26 6.88 5.09 0.36
C GLY A 26 7.80 4.11 1.08
N ALA A 27 7.36 2.86 1.20
CA ALA A 27 8.14 1.78 1.81
C ALA A 27 9.46 1.53 1.08
N LEU A 28 9.43 1.44 -0.26
CA LEU A 28 10.63 1.26 -1.06
C LEU A 28 11.63 2.40 -0.86
N ARG A 29 11.17 3.66 -0.82
CA ARG A 29 12.03 4.83 -0.59
C ARG A 29 12.65 4.80 0.80
N ALA A 30 11.87 4.45 1.83
CA ALA A 30 12.39 4.32 3.19
C ALA A 30 13.47 3.23 3.27
N ILE A 31 13.22 2.05 2.70
CA ILE A 31 14.20 0.95 2.65
C ILE A 31 15.49 1.39 1.97
N LEU A 32 15.40 2.07 0.82
CA LEU A 32 16.58 2.56 0.10
C LEU A 32 17.33 3.64 0.89
N ALA A 33 16.62 4.53 1.59
CA ALA A 33 17.22 5.60 2.39
C ALA A 33 17.94 5.06 3.64
N PHE A 34 17.39 4.02 4.28
CA PHE A 34 17.98 3.41 5.48
C PHE A 34 19.03 2.35 5.17
N SER A 35 19.04 1.78 3.96
CA SER A 35 19.98 0.73 3.55
C SER A 35 21.47 1.08 3.79
N PRO A 36 21.99 2.26 3.42
CA PRO A 36 23.38 2.62 3.72
C PRO A 36 23.69 2.64 5.21
N LEU A 37 22.74 3.11 6.03
CA LEU A 37 22.90 3.19 7.49
C LEU A 37 22.88 1.79 8.11
N LEU A 38 21.99 0.90 7.66
CA LEU A 38 21.96 -0.51 8.06
C LEU A 38 23.23 -1.26 7.64
N ALA A 39 23.79 -0.96 6.46
CA ALA A 39 24.97 -1.64 5.93
C ALA A 39 26.27 -1.24 6.64
N THR A 40 26.35 -0.03 7.19
CA THR A 40 27.60 0.53 7.76
C THR A 40 27.58 0.66 9.27
N SER A 41 26.42 0.49 9.92
CA SER A 41 26.29 0.59 11.37
C SER A 41 26.74 -0.69 12.08
N PRO A 42 27.26 -0.57 13.31
CA PRO A 42 27.60 -1.73 14.12
C PRO A 42 26.35 -2.54 14.50
N PRO A 43 26.47 -3.87 14.72
CA PRO A 43 25.34 -4.76 14.94
C PRO A 43 24.37 -4.32 16.05
N TRP A 44 24.88 -3.75 17.15
CA TRP A 44 24.05 -3.31 18.27
C TRP A 44 23.16 -2.10 17.96
N LYS A 45 23.43 -1.34 16.89
CA LYS A 45 22.59 -0.23 16.45
C LYS A 45 21.52 -0.64 15.44
N LEU A 46 21.69 -1.80 14.78
CA LEU A 46 20.80 -2.23 13.70
C LEU A 46 19.32 -2.35 14.13
N PRO A 47 18.98 -2.88 15.31
CA PRO A 47 17.58 -2.95 15.75
C PRO A 47 16.92 -1.57 15.81
N ALA A 48 17.58 -0.59 16.43
CA ALA A 48 17.04 0.77 16.56
C ALA A 48 16.89 1.46 15.18
N ILE A 49 17.84 1.25 14.27
CA ILE A 49 17.76 1.79 12.91
C ILE A 49 16.60 1.14 12.13
N TYR A 50 16.42 -0.17 12.30
CA TYR A 50 15.32 -0.91 11.67
C TYR A 50 13.96 -0.47 12.21
N GLU A 51 13.82 -0.31 13.52
CA GLU A 51 12.61 0.23 14.16
C GLU A 51 12.26 1.63 13.65
N ALA A 52 13.27 2.52 13.55
CA ALA A 52 13.08 3.85 12.98
C ALA A 52 12.60 3.77 11.51
N MET A 53 13.17 2.86 10.71
CA MET A 53 12.71 2.63 9.34
C MET A 53 11.25 2.16 9.32
N LEU A 54 10.87 1.20 10.16
CA LEU A 54 9.48 0.70 10.25
C LEU A 54 8.51 1.84 10.61
N HIS A 55 8.90 2.75 11.51
CA HIS A 55 8.09 3.92 11.85
C HIS A 55 7.89 4.87 10.66
N VAL A 56 8.94 5.15 9.87
CA VAL A 56 8.83 5.95 8.63
C VAL A 56 7.92 5.27 7.61
N ILE A 57 7.97 3.94 7.50
CA ILE A 57 7.09 3.19 6.61
C ILE A 57 5.63 3.28 7.10
N ALA A 58 5.40 3.07 8.39
CA ALA A 58 4.06 3.10 8.99
C ALA A 58 3.36 4.46 8.82
N THR A 59 4.12 5.56 8.84
CA THR A 59 3.60 6.91 8.60
C THR A 59 3.32 7.22 7.12
N SER A 60 3.88 6.42 6.20
CA SER A 60 3.72 6.58 4.75
C SER A 60 2.42 5.95 4.23
N VAL A 61 1.28 6.54 4.62
CA VAL A 61 -0.06 6.02 4.29
C VAL A 61 -0.63 6.64 3.02
N VAL A 62 -1.28 5.82 2.18
CA VAL A 62 -2.07 6.27 1.04
C VAL A 62 -3.35 6.94 1.55
N PRO A 63 -3.63 8.19 1.12
CA PRO A 63 -4.87 8.87 1.50
C PRO A 63 -6.09 8.04 1.15
N HIS A 64 -7.05 7.96 2.08
CA HIS A 64 -8.33 7.33 1.79
C HIS A 64 -9.05 8.15 0.71
N ARG A 65 -9.41 7.53 -0.41
CA ARG A 65 -10.09 8.16 -1.54
C ARG A 65 -11.35 7.37 -1.86
N PRO A 66 -12.47 7.65 -1.17
CA PRO A 66 -13.72 6.95 -1.43
C PRO A 66 -14.20 7.23 -2.86
N GLY A 67 -14.92 6.28 -3.45
CA GLY A 67 -15.49 6.44 -4.80
C GLY A 67 -14.52 6.21 -5.97
N ARG A 68 -13.28 5.75 -5.72
CA ARG A 68 -12.34 5.32 -6.77
C ARG A 68 -12.57 3.90 -7.29
N GLN A 69 -13.59 3.21 -6.77
CA GLN A 69 -14.01 1.92 -7.26
C GLN A 69 -14.86 2.12 -8.52
N GLU A 70 -14.42 1.54 -9.63
CA GLU A 70 -15.15 1.52 -10.90
C GLU A 70 -15.49 0.09 -11.29
N PRO A 71 -16.63 -0.15 -11.95
CA PRO A 71 -16.94 -1.46 -12.48
C PRO A 71 -15.89 -1.85 -13.52
N ARG A 72 -15.44 -3.11 -13.48
CA ARG A 72 -14.68 -3.71 -14.58
C ARG A 72 -15.60 -4.06 -15.76
N ALA A 73 -16.33 -3.08 -16.27
CA ALA A 73 -17.33 -3.20 -17.30
C ALA A 73 -17.40 -1.93 -18.17
N VAL A 74 -17.83 -2.07 -19.42
CA VAL A 74 -17.86 -0.98 -20.42
C VAL A 74 -19.28 -0.71 -20.92
N ARG A 75 -19.61 0.55 -21.24
CA ARG A 75 -20.98 0.91 -21.68
C ARG A 75 -21.37 0.27 -23.01
N ARG A 76 -20.44 0.31 -23.97
CA ARG A 76 -20.55 -0.37 -25.27
C ARG A 76 -19.78 -1.67 -25.17
N GLU A 77 -20.33 -2.74 -25.69
CA GLU A 77 -19.72 -4.07 -25.59
C GLU A 77 -18.42 -4.13 -26.40
N TRP A 78 -17.36 -4.65 -25.77
CA TRP A 78 -16.07 -4.95 -26.38
C TRP A 78 -15.70 -6.38 -26.00
N LYS A 79 -14.98 -7.08 -26.89
CA LYS A 79 -14.67 -8.53 -26.82
C LYS A 79 -14.14 -9.06 -25.48
N HIS A 80 -13.61 -8.20 -24.60
CA HIS A 80 -12.93 -8.58 -23.36
C HIS A 80 -13.53 -8.02 -22.06
N TYR A 81 -14.60 -7.21 -22.14
CA TYR A 81 -15.19 -6.61 -20.94
C TYR A 81 -16.72 -6.78 -20.94
N PRO A 82 -17.32 -7.18 -19.80
CA PRO A 82 -18.77 -7.27 -19.71
C PRO A 82 -19.41 -5.89 -19.92
N ARG A 83 -20.65 -5.89 -20.42
CA ARG A 83 -21.40 -4.66 -20.63
C ARG A 83 -21.90 -4.08 -19.31
N LEU A 84 -21.72 -2.79 -19.10
CA LEU A 84 -22.24 -2.06 -17.95
C LEU A 84 -23.76 -1.86 -18.13
N LYS A 85 -24.56 -2.66 -17.43
CA LYS A 85 -26.04 -2.69 -17.51
C LYS A 85 -26.76 -1.69 -16.59
N THR A 86 -26.01 -0.97 -15.76
CA THR A 86 -26.55 -0.01 -14.78
C THR A 86 -25.77 1.30 -14.82
N THR A 87 -26.27 2.35 -14.19
CA THR A 87 -25.49 3.59 -14.06
C THR A 87 -24.28 3.36 -13.14
N ARG A 88 -23.18 4.08 -13.38
CA ARG A 88 -22.01 4.02 -12.48
C ARG A 88 -22.38 4.37 -11.04
N ALA A 89 -23.29 5.32 -10.85
CA ALA A 89 -23.79 5.69 -9.53
C ALA A 89 -24.54 4.53 -8.84
N ALA A 90 -25.40 3.81 -9.57
CA ALA A 90 -26.09 2.64 -9.02
C ALA A 90 -25.13 1.49 -8.71
N TRP A 91 -24.15 1.23 -9.59
CA TRP A 91 -23.11 0.24 -9.32
C TRP A 91 -22.28 0.60 -8.08
N ARG A 92 -21.83 1.86 -7.94
CA ARG A 92 -21.07 2.31 -6.76
C ARG A 92 -21.89 2.17 -5.49
N ARG A 93 -23.19 2.52 -5.49
CA ARG A 93 -24.06 2.33 -4.31
C ARG A 93 -24.19 0.87 -3.88
N GLN A 94 -24.12 -0.07 -4.82
CA GLN A 94 -24.32 -1.49 -4.55
C GLN A 94 -23.00 -2.23 -4.22
N TRP A 95 -21.87 -1.76 -4.75
CA TRP A 95 -20.60 -2.51 -4.73
C TRP A 95 -19.38 -1.71 -4.26
N ALA A 96 -19.41 -0.37 -4.30
CA ALA A 96 -18.30 0.43 -3.82
C ALA A 96 -18.40 0.60 -2.30
N ALA A 97 -17.50 -0.07 -1.58
CA ALA A 97 -17.20 0.21 -0.18
C ALA A 97 -16.43 1.53 -0.02
#